data_AF-A0A2A5DEQ7-F1
#
_entry.id   AF-A0A2A5DEQ7-F1
#
_cell.length_a   1.000
_cell.length_b   1.000
_cell.length_c   1.000
_cell.angle_alpha   90.00
_cell.angle_beta   90.00
_cell.angle_gamma   90.00
#
_symmetry.space_group_name_H-M   'P 1'
#
loop_
_entity.id
_entity.type
_entity.pdbx_description
1 polymer ?
#
loop_
_entity_poly.entity_id
_entity_poly.type
_entity_poly.pdbx_seq_one_letter_code
_entity_poly.pdbx_strand_id
1 'polypeptide(L)'
;MITNRKHDITNIRSTKRPAEFRKLLKRFPKRPVIISEGDSWFAYPTRFFGGIKRSNVIDHIERARRFNLLRLERNGDEAMSMITGSQQHTLSRFLKEFSDRLDILLFSGGGNDLVGPWDLELFLNQKLPGMSWHECIRHDRFDRKLAMIKLGYLE
;
A
#
# COMPACT_ATOMS: atom_id res chain seq x y z
N MET A 1 20.43 35.11 -5.74
CA MET A 1 20.39 34.48 -4.40
C MET A 1 19.24 33.49 -4.34
N ILE A 2 19.54 32.18 -4.47
CA ILE A 2 18.52 31.13 -4.31
C ILE A 2 18.33 30.92 -2.82
N THR A 3 17.17 31.32 -2.29
CA THR A 3 16.84 31.12 -0.88
C THR A 3 16.65 29.64 -0.61
N ASN A 4 17.61 29.04 0.09
CA ASN A 4 17.55 27.68 0.58
C ASN A 4 16.51 27.62 1.71
N ARG A 5 15.21 27.57 1.37
CA ARG A 5 14.13 27.35 2.34
C ARG A 5 14.37 25.99 2.97
N LYS A 6 14.90 25.96 4.20
CA LYS A 6 14.91 24.77 5.04
C LYS A 6 13.48 24.22 5.06
N HIS A 7 13.29 23.04 4.48
CA HIS A 7 11.99 22.38 4.43
C HIS A 7 11.52 22.13 5.87
N ASP A 8 10.48 22.84 6.30
CA ASP A 8 9.98 22.75 7.67
C ASP A 8 9.21 21.45 7.86
N ILE A 9 9.81 20.52 8.58
CA ILE A 9 9.23 19.19 8.85
C ILE A 9 8.21 19.17 10.00
N THR A 10 7.96 20.29 10.67
CA THR A 10 7.10 20.34 11.87
C THR A 10 5.63 20.00 11.61
N ASN A 11 5.18 20.30 10.40
CA ASN A 11 3.81 20.06 9.92
C ASN A 11 3.67 18.78 9.09
N ILE A 12 4.77 18.06 8.83
CA ILE A 12 4.75 16.82 8.07
C ILE A 12 4.18 15.70 8.96
N ARG A 13 3.13 15.05 8.47
CA ARG A 13 2.43 13.94 9.14
C ARG A 13 2.87 12.57 8.63
N SER A 14 3.26 12.51 7.37
CA SER A 14 3.75 11.32 6.69
C SER A 14 4.68 11.73 5.55
N THR A 15 5.45 10.79 5.03
CA THR A 15 6.34 11.05 3.90
C THR A 15 6.55 9.81 3.06
N LYS A 16 6.76 10.01 1.75
CA LYS A 16 7.23 8.96 0.83
C LYS A 16 8.75 8.90 0.73
N ARG A 17 9.46 9.78 1.45
CA ARG A 17 10.93 9.96 1.32
C ARG A 17 11.65 9.41 2.54
N PRO A 18 12.48 8.35 2.40
CA PRO A 18 13.22 7.77 3.54
C PRO A 18 14.11 8.77 4.27
N ALA A 19 14.76 9.68 3.54
CA ALA A 19 15.61 10.71 4.15
C ALA A 19 14.83 11.70 5.03
N GLU A 20 13.58 11.97 4.69
CA GLU A 20 12.68 12.84 5.47
C GLU A 20 12.13 12.07 6.68
N PHE A 21 11.81 10.79 6.48
CA PHE A 21 11.37 9.90 7.54
C PHE A 21 12.41 9.79 8.66
N ARG A 22 13.70 9.61 8.32
CA ARG A 22 14.81 9.64 9.29
C ARG A 22 14.86 10.95 10.09
N LYS A 23 14.52 12.09 9.48
CA LYS A 23 14.45 13.38 10.18
C LYS A 23 13.26 13.43 11.14
N LEU A 24 12.10 12.88 10.74
CA LEU A 24 10.93 12.76 11.61
C LEU A 24 11.22 11.89 12.84
N LEU A 25 11.87 10.74 12.66
CA LEU A 25 12.26 9.85 13.76
C LEU A 25 13.16 10.54 14.79
N LYS A 26 14.13 11.33 14.33
CA LYS A 26 15.02 12.10 15.21
C LYS A 26 14.29 13.25 15.91
N ARG A 27 13.40 13.95 15.20
CA ARG A 27 12.71 15.14 15.72
C ARG A 27 11.58 14.79 16.68
N PHE A 28 10.87 13.69 16.43
CA PHE A 28 9.70 13.26 17.18
C PHE A 28 9.85 11.82 17.67
N PRO A 29 10.81 11.54 18.56
CA PRO A 29 11.18 10.16 18.92
C PRO A 29 10.08 9.42 19.69
N LYS A 30 9.13 10.14 20.29
CA LYS A 30 8.00 9.59 21.07
C LYS A 30 6.74 9.34 20.25
N ARG A 31 6.71 9.68 18.96
CA ARG A 31 5.55 9.37 18.11
C ARG A 31 5.62 7.91 17.67
N PRO A 32 4.49 7.19 17.60
CA PRO A 32 4.50 5.85 17.04
C PRO A 32 4.98 5.88 15.59
N VAL A 33 5.75 4.88 15.23
CA VAL A 33 6.42 4.72 13.95
C VAL A 33 5.66 3.69 13.14
N ILE A 34 5.23 4.12 11.95
CA ILE A 34 4.42 3.31 11.06
C ILE A 34 5.10 3.24 9.69
N ILE A 35 5.10 2.08 9.08
CA ILE A 35 5.35 1.91 7.64
C ILE A 35 4.05 1.44 7.00
N SER A 36 3.63 2.07 5.90
CA SER A 36 2.54 1.57 5.06
C SER A 36 3.07 1.07 3.72
N GLU A 37 2.68 -0.14 3.37
CA GLU A 37 2.89 -0.79 2.08
C GLU A 37 1.52 -1.18 1.53
N GLY A 38 1.29 -0.99 0.23
CA GLY A 38 -0.02 -1.32 -0.33
C GLY A 38 -0.32 -0.77 -1.71
N ASP A 39 -1.55 -1.01 -2.14
CA ASP A 39 -2.05 -0.66 -3.45
C ASP A 39 -2.87 0.65 -3.47
N SER A 40 -3.75 0.78 -4.46
CA SER A 40 -4.65 1.93 -4.61
C SER A 40 -5.59 2.15 -3.42
N TRP A 41 -5.87 1.16 -2.57
CA TRP A 41 -6.64 1.35 -1.34
C TRP A 41 -5.91 2.23 -0.32
N PHE A 42 -4.58 2.19 -0.31
CA PHE A 42 -3.72 3.03 0.53
C PHE A 42 -3.21 4.28 -0.21
N ALA A 43 -3.11 4.20 -1.54
CA ALA A 43 -2.51 5.23 -2.39
C ALA A 43 -3.52 6.13 -3.14
N TYR A 44 -4.83 5.94 -2.91
CA TYR A 44 -5.86 6.61 -3.72
C TYR A 44 -5.69 8.13 -3.69
N PRO A 45 -5.63 8.80 -4.86
CA PRO A 45 -5.34 10.22 -4.93
C PRO A 45 -6.47 11.05 -4.32
N THR A 46 -6.09 12.01 -3.49
CA THR A 46 -7.04 12.83 -2.72
C THR A 46 -7.67 13.99 -3.47
N ARG A 47 -7.40 14.12 -4.79
CA ARG A 47 -7.76 15.31 -5.55
C ARG A 47 -8.38 14.91 -6.88
N PHE A 48 -9.70 14.96 -6.97
CA PHE A 48 -10.42 15.04 -8.24
C PHE A 48 -11.61 16.01 -8.09
N PHE A 49 -11.68 16.95 -9.04
CA PHE A 49 -12.74 17.92 -9.39
C PHE A 49 -13.93 18.12 -8.42
N GLY A 50 -14.17 19.39 -8.03
CA GLY A 50 -15.43 19.80 -7.37
C GLY A 50 -15.40 19.91 -5.84
N GLY A 51 -14.23 19.87 -5.19
CA GLY A 51 -14.10 20.13 -3.75
C GLY A 51 -14.25 18.91 -2.83
N ILE A 52 -14.54 17.73 -3.38
CA ILE A 52 -14.57 16.48 -2.60
C ILE A 52 -13.15 15.92 -2.47
N LYS A 53 -12.55 16.06 -1.28
CA LYS A 53 -11.36 15.29 -0.93
C LYS A 53 -11.77 13.83 -0.72
N ARG A 54 -11.56 12.97 -1.72
CA ARG A 54 -11.50 11.53 -1.45
C ARG A 54 -10.31 11.29 -0.52
N SER A 55 -10.48 10.55 0.57
CA SER A 55 -9.35 10.11 1.40
C SER A 55 -9.23 8.61 1.33
N ASN A 56 -7.99 8.14 1.26
CA ASN A 56 -7.68 6.74 1.50
C ASN A 56 -7.57 6.50 3.03
N VAL A 57 -7.48 5.21 3.42
CA VAL A 57 -7.38 4.80 4.82
C VAL A 57 -6.20 5.47 5.52
N ILE A 58 -5.07 5.59 4.81
CA ILE A 58 -3.85 6.22 5.35
C ILE A 58 -4.09 7.69 5.69
N ASP A 59 -4.80 8.44 4.85
CA ASP A 59 -5.10 9.86 5.13
C ASP A 59 -5.99 10.03 6.37
N HIS A 60 -6.87 9.08 6.66
CA HIS A 60 -7.67 9.09 7.89
C HIS A 60 -6.80 8.84 9.12
N ILE A 61 -5.88 7.86 9.03
CA ILE A 61 -4.90 7.56 10.09
C ILE A 61 -4.02 8.79 10.38
N GLU A 62 -3.50 9.43 9.34
CA GLU A 62 -2.69 10.65 9.46
C GLU A 62 -3.43 11.81 10.15
N ARG A 63 -4.75 11.92 9.96
CA ARG A 63 -5.57 12.97 10.57
C ARG A 63 -5.87 12.69 12.03
N ALA A 64 -6.14 11.42 12.38
CA ALA A 64 -6.56 11.01 13.71
C ALA A 64 -5.49 11.31 14.78
N ARG A 65 -4.21 11.07 14.49
CA ARG A 65 -3.11 11.30 15.42
C ARG A 65 -1.81 11.63 14.69
N ARG A 66 -0.86 12.25 15.39
CA ARG A 66 0.49 12.47 14.86
C ARG A 66 1.32 11.19 14.99
N PHE A 67 1.68 10.63 13.84
CA PHE A 67 2.61 9.50 13.69
C PHE A 67 3.90 9.94 13.00
N ASN A 68 4.94 9.10 13.06
CA ASN A 68 6.01 9.11 12.07
C ASN A 68 5.64 8.03 11.06
N LEU A 69 5.12 8.41 9.91
CA LEU A 69 4.61 7.47 8.90
C LEU A 69 5.44 7.52 7.61
N LEU A 70 6.05 6.38 7.24
CA LEU A 70 6.67 6.17 5.93
C LEU A 70 5.67 5.48 5.00
N ARG A 71 5.41 6.10 3.86
CA ARG A 71 4.44 5.67 2.86
C ARG A 71 5.15 5.06 1.65
N LEU A 72 5.04 3.74 1.47
CA LEU A 72 5.62 2.99 0.36
C LEU A 72 4.58 2.63 -0.72
N GLU A 73 3.29 2.78 -0.41
CA GLU A 73 2.21 2.33 -1.27
C GLU A 73 2.17 2.98 -2.66
N ARG A 74 1.75 2.20 -3.67
CA ARG A 74 1.63 2.62 -5.07
C ARG A 74 0.33 2.10 -5.71
N ASN A 75 -0.31 2.95 -6.51
CA ASN A 75 -1.53 2.57 -7.22
C ASN A 75 -1.27 1.40 -8.18
N GLY A 76 -2.11 0.36 -8.09
CA GLY A 76 -2.04 -0.80 -8.98
C GLY A 76 -1.07 -1.89 -8.52
N ASP A 77 -0.42 -1.75 -7.36
CA ASP A 77 0.45 -2.82 -6.84
C ASP A 77 -0.34 -4.09 -6.51
N GLU A 78 0.34 -5.22 -6.68
CA GLU A 78 -0.15 -6.56 -6.36
C GLU A 78 0.46 -7.03 -5.04
N ALA A 79 -0.30 -7.78 -4.23
CA ALA A 79 0.19 -8.41 -3.00
C ALA A 79 1.45 -9.23 -3.27
N MET A 80 1.44 -10.04 -4.33
CA MET A 80 2.60 -10.84 -4.71
C MET A 80 3.82 -10.01 -5.08
N SER A 81 3.63 -8.84 -5.71
CA SER A 81 4.74 -7.94 -6.04
C SER A 81 5.36 -7.29 -4.81
N MET A 82 4.56 -7.01 -3.77
CA MET A 82 5.04 -6.41 -2.53
C MET A 82 5.88 -7.37 -1.67
N ILE A 83 5.61 -8.68 -1.77
CA ILE A 83 6.30 -9.73 -1.01
C ILE A 83 7.34 -10.51 -1.82
N THR A 84 7.48 -10.21 -3.11
CA THR A 84 8.54 -10.78 -3.95
C THR A 84 9.40 -9.70 -4.61
N GLY A 85 10.60 -10.08 -5.05
CA GLY A 85 11.43 -9.22 -5.89
C GLY A 85 11.79 -7.86 -5.27
N SER A 86 11.74 -6.81 -6.09
CA SER A 86 12.31 -5.50 -5.74
C SER A 86 11.52 -4.74 -4.65
N GLN A 87 10.20 -4.89 -4.59
CA GLN A 87 9.41 -4.22 -3.57
C GLN A 87 9.61 -4.90 -2.22
N GLN A 88 9.63 -6.23 -2.18
CA GLN A 88 9.99 -7.00 -0.98
C GLN A 88 11.35 -6.59 -0.44
N HIS A 89 12.37 -6.47 -1.30
CA HIS A 89 13.69 -6.02 -0.88
C HIS A 89 13.67 -4.61 -0.29
N THR A 90 12.84 -3.72 -0.84
CA THR A 90 12.70 -2.34 -0.35
C THR A 90 12.00 -2.33 1.01
N LEU A 91 10.87 -3.03 1.14
CA LEU A 91 10.14 -3.19 2.40
C LEU A 91 11.04 -3.82 3.47
N SER A 92 11.65 -4.96 3.16
CA SER A 92 12.56 -5.68 4.06
C SER A 92 13.73 -4.81 4.52
N ARG A 93 14.28 -3.97 3.63
CA ARG A 93 15.35 -3.03 3.99
C ARG A 93 14.88 -2.04 5.05
N PHE A 94 13.70 -1.44 4.88
CA PHE A 94 13.18 -0.48 5.84
C PHE A 94 12.71 -1.12 7.14
N LEU A 95 12.10 -2.31 7.07
CA LEU A 95 11.76 -3.09 8.27
C LEU A 95 13.01 -3.40 9.09
N LYS A 96 14.11 -3.81 8.45
CA LYS A 96 15.41 -4.02 9.12
C LYS A 96 16.00 -2.72 9.66
N GLU A 97 16.05 -1.68 8.82
CA GLU A 97 16.64 -0.38 9.17
C GLU A 97 15.96 0.27 10.37
N PHE A 98 14.64 0.08 10.54
CA PHE A 98 13.86 0.70 11.60
C PHE A 98 13.32 -0.30 12.62
N SER A 99 13.84 -1.52 12.65
CA SER A 99 13.35 -2.63 13.49
C SER A 99 13.30 -2.31 14.98
N ASP A 100 14.22 -1.47 15.48
CA ASP A 100 14.30 -1.03 16.87
C ASP A 100 13.27 0.05 17.25
N ARG A 101 12.62 0.65 16.25
CA ARG A 101 11.69 1.78 16.43
C ARG A 101 10.31 1.56 15.85
N LEU A 102 10.15 0.60 14.95
CA LEU A 102 8.91 0.34 14.22
C LEU A 102 7.86 -0.23 15.17
N ASP A 103 6.72 0.44 15.27
CA ASP A 103 5.60 -0.02 16.07
C ASP A 103 4.56 -0.78 15.24
N ILE A 104 4.33 -0.35 13.99
CA ILE A 104 3.24 -0.87 13.15
C ILE A 104 3.68 -0.97 11.69
N LEU A 105 3.41 -2.12 11.06
CA LEU A 105 3.35 -2.27 9.60
C LEU A 105 1.88 -2.31 9.18
N LEU A 106 1.48 -1.39 8.31
CA LEU A 106 0.22 -1.46 7.58
C LEU A 106 0.49 -2.07 6.21
N PHE A 107 -0.17 -3.17 5.90
CA PHE A 107 0.01 -3.90 4.65
C PHE A 107 -1.35 -4.22 4.03
N SER A 108 -1.56 -3.86 2.76
CA SER A 108 -2.83 -4.09 2.06
C SER A 108 -2.66 -4.25 0.55
N GLY A 109 -3.08 -5.39 0.01
CA GLY A 109 -3.13 -5.69 -1.42
C GLY A 109 -3.86 -7.00 -1.72
N GLY A 110 -3.90 -7.43 -2.98
CA GLY A 110 -4.52 -8.69 -3.39
C GLY A 110 -5.67 -8.51 -4.38
N GLY A 111 -6.26 -7.31 -4.44
CA GLY A 111 -7.30 -7.00 -5.42
C GLY A 111 -6.75 -7.05 -6.85
N ASN A 112 -5.67 -6.33 -7.11
CA ASN A 112 -5.04 -6.29 -8.44
C ASN A 112 -4.51 -7.66 -8.87
N ASP A 113 -4.14 -8.53 -7.94
CA ASP A 113 -3.72 -9.90 -8.25
C ASP A 113 -4.87 -10.75 -8.85
N LEU A 114 -6.13 -10.35 -8.67
CA LEU A 114 -7.31 -11.04 -9.18
C LEU A 114 -8.01 -10.29 -10.31
N VAL A 115 -8.14 -8.97 -10.17
CA VAL A 115 -8.90 -8.12 -11.09
C VAL A 115 -8.01 -7.14 -11.86
N GLY A 116 -6.71 -7.38 -11.84
CA GLY A 116 -5.73 -6.62 -12.63
C GLY A 116 -6.09 -6.63 -14.12
N PRO A 117 -5.63 -5.62 -14.89
CA PRO A 117 -6.00 -5.46 -16.29
C PRO A 117 -5.73 -6.68 -17.18
N TRP A 118 -4.81 -7.55 -16.75
CA TRP A 118 -4.37 -8.73 -17.51
C TRP A 118 -4.72 -10.06 -16.82
N ASP A 119 -5.29 -10.01 -15.61
CA ASP A 119 -5.46 -11.19 -14.75
C ASP A 119 -6.89 -11.68 -14.73
N LEU A 120 -7.88 -10.77 -14.76
CA LEU A 120 -9.29 -11.12 -14.60
C LEU A 120 -9.75 -12.17 -15.62
N GLU A 121 -9.37 -12.01 -16.89
CA GLU A 121 -9.74 -12.91 -17.98
C GLU A 121 -9.24 -14.35 -17.76
N LEU A 122 -8.15 -14.53 -17.00
CA LEU A 122 -7.59 -15.85 -16.70
C LEU A 122 -8.49 -16.67 -15.77
N PHE A 123 -9.36 -15.99 -15.01
CA PHE A 123 -10.30 -16.57 -14.05
C PHE A 123 -11.72 -16.70 -14.60
N LEU A 124 -11.96 -16.31 -15.85
CA LEU A 124 -13.30 -16.33 -16.43
C LEU A 124 -13.44 -17.41 -17.51
N ASN A 125 -14.59 -18.05 -17.53
CA ASN A 125 -15.08 -18.83 -18.65
C ASN A 125 -15.80 -17.91 -19.64
N GLN A 126 -15.84 -18.34 -20.91
CA GLN A 126 -16.70 -17.68 -21.89
C GLN A 126 -18.16 -17.83 -21.45
N LYS A 127 -18.86 -16.72 -21.28
CA LYS A 127 -20.28 -16.73 -20.90
C LYS A 127 -21.14 -17.20 -22.07
N LEU A 128 -21.93 -18.25 -21.86
CA LEU A 128 -22.95 -18.74 -22.78
C LEU A 128 -24.37 -18.37 -22.29
N PRO A 129 -25.39 -18.37 -23.17
CA PRO A 129 -26.79 -18.19 -22.76
C PRO A 129 -27.20 -19.23 -21.73
N GLY A 130 -27.93 -18.80 -20.69
CA GLY A 130 -28.39 -19.68 -19.60
C GLY A 130 -27.39 -19.90 -18.46
N MET A 131 -26.11 -19.55 -18.62
CA MET A 131 -25.13 -19.66 -17.52
C MET A 131 -25.38 -18.63 -16.41
N SER A 132 -25.27 -19.08 -15.17
CA SER A 132 -25.13 -18.27 -13.98
C SER A 132 -23.74 -17.65 -13.87
N TRP A 133 -23.59 -16.65 -13.00
CA TRP A 133 -22.29 -16.01 -12.77
C TRP A 133 -21.26 -16.96 -12.14
N HIS A 134 -21.71 -17.94 -11.33
CA HIS A 134 -20.83 -18.94 -10.73
C HIS A 134 -20.15 -19.80 -11.80
N GLU A 135 -20.88 -20.15 -12.86
CA GLU A 135 -20.36 -20.96 -13.98
C GLU A 135 -19.41 -20.16 -14.88
N CYS A 136 -19.50 -18.84 -14.85
CA CYS A 136 -18.56 -17.94 -15.54
C CYS A 136 -17.19 -17.88 -14.85
N ILE A 137 -17.00 -18.45 -13.65
CA ILE A 137 -15.72 -18.43 -12.92
C ILE A 137 -15.00 -19.77 -13.08
N ARG A 138 -13.71 -19.70 -13.41
CA ARG A 138 -12.76 -20.82 -13.34
C ARG A 138 -12.29 -20.99 -11.89
N HIS A 139 -13.12 -21.63 -11.07
CA HIS A 139 -12.89 -21.77 -9.63
C HIS A 139 -11.52 -22.40 -9.30
N ASP A 140 -11.09 -23.39 -10.07
CA ASP A 140 -9.78 -24.05 -9.89
C ASP A 140 -8.61 -23.06 -9.99
N ARG A 141 -8.64 -22.13 -10.94
CA ARG A 141 -7.62 -21.11 -11.12
C ARG A 141 -7.76 -20.00 -10.09
N PHE A 142 -8.98 -19.56 -9.85
CA PHE A 142 -9.29 -18.51 -8.89
C PHE A 142 -8.83 -18.90 -7.48
N ASP A 143 -9.21 -20.10 -7.02
CA ASP A 143 -8.88 -20.59 -5.68
C ASP A 143 -7.37 -20.77 -5.49
N ARG A 144 -6.65 -21.23 -6.52
CA ARG A 144 -5.18 -21.33 -6.49
C ARG A 144 -4.53 -19.96 -6.35
N LYS A 145 -4.95 -18.97 -7.15
CA LYS A 145 -4.40 -17.61 -7.06
C LYS A 145 -4.74 -16.99 -5.71
N LEU A 146 -5.95 -17.17 -5.22
CA LEU A 146 -6.36 -16.70 -3.89
C LEU A 146 -5.53 -17.35 -2.78
N ALA A 147 -5.22 -18.65 -2.88
CA ALA A 147 -4.33 -19.33 -1.94
C ALA A 147 -2.91 -18.76 -1.98
N MET A 148 -2.36 -18.46 -3.16
CA MET A 148 -1.05 -17.81 -3.29
C MET A 148 -1.04 -16.42 -2.62
N ILE A 149 -2.06 -15.60 -2.86
CA ILE A 149 -2.19 -14.28 -2.22
C ILE A 149 -2.22 -14.44 -0.70
N LYS A 150 -3.01 -15.38 -0.18
CA LYS A 150 -3.12 -15.65 1.27
C LYS A 150 -1.80 -16.09 1.89
N LEU A 151 -1.05 -16.97 1.21
CA LEU A 151 0.28 -17.39 1.67
C LEU A 151 1.21 -16.18 1.82
N GLY A 152 1.08 -15.21 0.93
CA GLY A 152 1.85 -13.98 1.00
C GLY A 152 1.65 -13.11 2.24
N TYR A 153 0.58 -13.31 3.00
CA TYR A 153 0.34 -12.63 4.27
C TYR A 153 0.80 -13.46 5.49
N LEU A 154 1.12 -14.73 5.29
CA LEU A 154 1.49 -15.67 6.36
C LEU A 154 3.00 -15.90 6.46
N GLU A 155 3.77 -15.56 5.42
CA GLU A 155 5.24 -15.57 5.41
C GLU A 155 5.84 -14.26 5.92
#